data_AF-A0A2E3KE57-F1
#
_entry.id   AF-A0A2E3KE57-F1
#
_cell.length_a   1.000
_cell.length_b   1.000
_cell.length_c   1.000
_cell.angle_alpha   90.00
_cell.angle_beta   90.00
_cell.angle_gamma   90.00
#
_symmetry.space_group_name_H-M   'P 1'
#
loop_
_entity.id
_entity.type
_entity.pdbx_description
1 polymer ?
#
loop_
_entity_poly.entity_id
_entity_poly.type
_entity_poly.pdbx_seq_one_letter_code
_entity_poly.pdbx_strand_id
1 'polypeptide(L)'
;MQHKPNTKLRDLLKNQKAKNRKLSALSKTEQNRLAKLNTMLDELTRGENVQNRRLATWLTEAEYEGFESDWESQQQIREELNDKPNELKRYEDKLKKAIFNYSRAEGYSTKGKHSTAKKFYNSSERHCEDALETLQEIVAADASLQMWFDRALDFDADGDLGLTPVAMPRVITSRSLDRQTTDSRLMSKREVKIAAVEWAISALLAVDAVDNEERKEQENAKLREFIQSPFWE
;
A
#
# COMPACT_ATOMS: atom_id res chain seq x y z
N MET A 1 -4.31 -5.12 -22.48
CA MET A 1 -4.62 -6.36 -21.72
C MET A 1 -5.09 -5.93 -20.33
N GLN A 2 -6.29 -6.32 -19.91
CA GLN A 2 -6.84 -5.86 -18.63
C GLN A 2 -6.25 -6.65 -17.47
N HIS A 3 -5.23 -6.12 -16.81
CA HIS A 3 -4.80 -6.63 -15.51
C HIS A 3 -5.85 -6.20 -14.48
N LYS A 4 -6.69 -7.15 -14.05
CA LYS A 4 -7.60 -6.95 -12.93
C LYS A 4 -6.76 -6.55 -11.71
N PRO A 5 -7.08 -5.45 -11.01
CA PRO A 5 -6.44 -5.13 -9.74
C PRO A 5 -6.60 -6.33 -8.80
N ASN A 6 -5.64 -6.54 -7.91
CA ASN A 6 -5.57 -7.66 -6.97
C ASN A 6 -6.71 -7.60 -5.94
N THR A 7 -7.95 -7.79 -6.40
CA THR A 7 -9.19 -7.86 -5.63
C THR A 7 -9.22 -9.11 -4.75
N LYS A 8 -8.39 -10.12 -5.06
CA LYS A 8 -8.23 -11.32 -4.25
C LYS A 8 -7.95 -10.98 -2.79
N LEU A 9 -7.02 -10.06 -2.49
CA LEU A 9 -6.66 -9.71 -1.12
C LEU A 9 -7.83 -9.11 -0.31
N ARG A 10 -8.56 -8.14 -0.90
CA ARG A 10 -9.71 -7.51 -0.23
C ARG A 10 -10.92 -8.44 -0.12
N ASP A 11 -11.14 -9.30 -1.11
CA ASP A 11 -12.27 -10.23 -1.12
C ASP A 11 -12.02 -11.47 -0.23
N LEU A 12 -10.76 -11.90 -0.06
CA LEU A 12 -10.38 -12.94 0.89
C LEU A 12 -10.52 -12.48 2.35
N LEU A 13 -10.12 -11.24 2.66
CA LEU A 13 -10.29 -10.66 3.99
C LEU A 13 -11.77 -10.51 4.39
N LYS A 14 -12.66 -10.22 3.43
CA LYS A 14 -14.12 -10.16 3.69
C LYS A 14 -14.76 -11.53 3.97
N ASN A 15 -14.15 -12.63 3.49
CA ASN A 15 -14.64 -13.99 3.69
C ASN A 15 -14.12 -14.66 5.00
N GLN A 16 -13.28 -13.98 5.80
CA GLN A 16 -12.74 -14.47 7.07
C GLN A 16 -13.74 -14.45 8.27
N LYS A 17 -15.04 -14.67 8.03
CA LYS A 17 -15.97 -15.09 9.12
C LYS A 17 -15.92 -16.62 9.34
N ALA A 18 -14.78 -17.24 9.05
CA ALA A 18 -14.54 -18.65 9.38
C ALA A 18 -14.27 -18.80 10.88
N LYS A 19 -14.66 -19.94 11.45
CA LYS A 19 -14.40 -20.25 12.87
C LYS A 19 -12.88 -20.33 13.09
N ASN A 20 -12.33 -19.47 13.93
CA ASN A 20 -10.90 -19.50 14.29
C ASN A 20 -10.61 -20.64 15.27
N ARG A 21 -9.45 -21.29 15.09
CA ARG A 21 -8.95 -22.35 15.97
C ARG A 21 -8.66 -21.74 17.34
N LYS A 22 -9.06 -22.43 18.42
CA LYS A 22 -8.69 -21.99 19.78
C LYS A 22 -7.17 -22.11 19.95
N LEU A 23 -6.54 -21.12 20.59
CA LEU A 23 -5.10 -21.12 20.90
C LEU A 23 -4.64 -22.42 21.60
N SER A 24 -5.49 -22.99 22.45
CA SER A 24 -5.23 -24.25 23.17
C SER A 24 -5.11 -25.48 22.27
N ALA A 25 -5.56 -25.40 21.03
CA ALA A 25 -5.48 -26.51 20.07
C ALA A 25 -4.21 -26.45 19.21
N LEU A 26 -3.38 -25.41 19.33
CA LEU A 26 -2.09 -25.31 18.65
C LEU A 26 -1.01 -26.08 19.41
N SER A 27 -0.12 -26.75 18.69
CA SER A 27 1.08 -27.34 19.23
C SER A 27 2.00 -26.28 19.85
N LYS A 28 2.91 -26.69 20.74
CA LYS A 28 3.85 -25.77 21.40
C LYS A 28 4.75 -25.03 20.39
N THR A 29 5.09 -25.68 19.28
CA THR A 29 5.87 -25.10 18.18
C THR A 29 5.07 -24.03 17.44
N GLU A 30 3.80 -24.30 17.12
CA GLU A 30 2.90 -23.33 16.48
C GLU A 30 2.61 -22.14 17.40
N GLN A 31 2.40 -22.36 18.70
CA GLN A 31 2.23 -21.27 19.66
C GLN A 31 3.47 -20.36 19.73
N ASN A 32 4.67 -20.94 19.72
CA ASN A 32 5.91 -20.17 19.69
C ASN A 32 6.05 -19.38 18.37
N ARG A 33 5.77 -20.03 17.24
CA ARG A 33 5.76 -19.38 15.92
C ARG A 33 4.78 -18.21 15.88
N LEU A 34 3.56 -18.42 16.37
CA LEU A 34 2.51 -17.40 16.47
C LEU A 34 2.95 -16.22 17.35
N ALA A 35 3.56 -16.47 18.50
CA ALA A 35 4.08 -15.42 19.36
C ALA A 35 5.13 -14.56 18.63
N LYS A 36 6.04 -15.19 17.89
CA LYS A 36 7.08 -14.50 17.11
C LYS A 36 6.53 -13.71 15.94
N LEU A 37 5.53 -14.25 15.23
CA LEU A 37 4.84 -13.54 14.16
C LEU A 37 4.09 -12.31 14.70
N ASN A 38 3.39 -12.43 15.84
CA ASN A 38 2.73 -11.29 16.48
C ASN A 38 3.72 -10.21 16.93
N THR A 39 4.87 -10.59 17.49
CA THR A 39 5.92 -9.61 17.84
C THR A 39 6.44 -8.89 16.60
N MET A 40 6.69 -9.60 15.50
CA MET A 40 7.09 -8.98 14.23
C MET A 40 6.01 -8.04 13.68
N LEU A 41 4.73 -8.43 13.76
CA LEU A 41 3.62 -7.61 13.31
C LEU A 41 3.55 -6.30 14.09
N ASP A 42 3.65 -6.37 15.41
CA ASP A 42 3.64 -5.19 16.29
C ASP A 42 4.84 -4.25 16.04
N GLU A 43 6.04 -4.79 15.83
CA GLU A 43 7.19 -3.98 15.40
C GLU A 43 6.91 -3.26 14.06
N LEU A 44 6.37 -3.98 13.07
CA LEU A 44 6.07 -3.41 11.75
C LEU A 44 4.97 -2.34 11.82
N THR A 45 3.93 -2.53 12.62
CA THR A 45 2.83 -1.55 12.77
C THR A 45 3.28 -0.29 13.50
N ARG A 46 4.22 -0.40 14.45
CA ARG A 46 4.93 0.75 15.06
C ARG A 46 5.88 1.46 14.10
N GLY A 47 6.09 0.91 12.91
CA GLY A 47 6.96 1.46 11.89
C GLY A 47 8.43 1.05 12.01
N GLU A 48 8.75 0.08 12.88
CA GLU A 48 10.08 -0.48 13.02
C GLU A 48 10.43 -1.40 11.83
N ASN A 49 11.72 -1.68 11.66
CA ASN A 49 12.21 -2.50 10.56
C ASN A 49 12.46 -3.94 11.00
N VAL A 50 11.72 -4.89 10.41
CA VAL A 50 12.01 -6.33 10.54
C VAL A 50 12.89 -6.79 9.39
N GLN A 51 14.05 -7.37 9.69
CA GLN A 51 14.98 -7.89 8.66
C GLN A 51 14.39 -9.08 7.90
N ASN A 52 14.68 -9.17 6.59
CA ASN A 52 14.18 -10.27 5.74
C ASN A 52 14.63 -11.66 6.24
N ARG A 53 15.85 -11.79 6.76
CA ARG A 53 16.33 -13.05 7.38
C ARG A 53 15.44 -13.48 8.55
N ARG A 54 14.94 -12.51 9.33
CA ARG A 54 14.05 -12.77 10.46
C ARG A 54 12.69 -13.25 9.99
N LEU A 55 12.16 -12.67 8.91
CA LEU A 55 10.95 -13.16 8.26
C LEU A 55 11.13 -14.59 7.73
N ALA A 56 12.21 -14.85 6.99
CA ALA A 56 12.52 -16.20 6.48
C ALA A 56 12.70 -17.26 7.57
N THR A 57 13.02 -16.86 8.81
CA THR A 57 13.15 -17.79 9.94
C THR A 57 11.80 -18.26 10.48
N TRP A 58 10.76 -17.41 10.41
CA TRP A 58 9.47 -17.63 11.07
C TRP A 58 8.29 -17.84 10.11
N LEU A 59 8.45 -17.40 8.86
CA LEU A 59 7.59 -17.78 7.75
C LEU A 59 7.98 -19.18 7.25
N THR A 60 7.00 -19.92 6.74
CA THR A 60 7.29 -21.13 5.97
C THR A 60 7.89 -20.75 4.61
N GLU A 61 8.50 -21.70 3.91
CA GLU A 61 9.06 -21.47 2.57
C GLU A 61 8.00 -20.86 1.64
N ALA A 62 6.81 -21.48 1.57
CA ALA A 62 5.71 -21.02 0.72
C ALA A 62 5.19 -19.62 1.10
N GLU A 63 5.14 -19.29 2.40
CA GLU A 63 4.77 -17.95 2.85
C GLU A 63 5.81 -16.90 2.49
N TYR A 64 7.10 -17.26 2.60
CA TYR A 64 8.19 -16.37 2.25
C TYR A 64 8.27 -16.15 0.73
N GLU A 65 8.08 -17.19 -0.07
CA GLU A 65 7.92 -17.09 -1.53
C GLU A 65 6.74 -16.19 -1.91
N GLY A 66 5.60 -16.31 -1.21
CA GLY A 66 4.45 -15.42 -1.40
C GLY A 66 4.80 -13.96 -1.14
N PHE A 67 5.52 -13.67 -0.06
CA PHE A 67 6.05 -12.34 0.23
C PHE A 67 6.98 -11.81 -0.87
N GLU A 68 7.89 -12.64 -1.40
CA GLU A 68 8.81 -12.23 -2.46
C GLU A 68 8.07 -11.94 -3.77
N SER A 69 7.08 -12.77 -4.13
CA SER A 69 6.23 -12.56 -5.30
C SER A 69 5.40 -11.27 -5.20
N ASP A 70 4.81 -10.99 -4.03
CA ASP A 70 4.11 -9.74 -3.79
C ASP A 70 5.06 -8.54 -3.89
N TRP A 71 6.28 -8.67 -3.37
CA TRP A 71 7.28 -7.61 -3.47
C TRP A 71 7.77 -7.38 -4.91
N GLU A 72 7.93 -8.44 -5.70
CA GLU A 72 8.27 -8.38 -7.11
C GLU A 72 7.17 -7.69 -7.92
N SER A 73 5.90 -8.05 -7.69
CA SER A 73 4.75 -7.38 -8.29
C SER A 73 4.75 -5.87 -7.98
N GLN A 74 5.14 -5.52 -6.75
CA GLN A 74 5.31 -4.13 -6.33
C GLN A 74 6.50 -3.42 -7.03
N GLN A 75 7.55 -4.13 -7.44
CA GLN A 75 8.60 -3.56 -8.27
C GLN A 75 8.11 -3.32 -9.70
N GLN A 76 7.38 -4.26 -10.29
CA GLN A 76 6.82 -4.13 -11.63
C GLN A 76 5.89 -2.92 -11.74
N ILE A 77 4.98 -2.71 -10.77
CA ILE A 77 4.12 -1.51 -10.73
C ILE A 77 4.96 -0.23 -10.68
N ARG A 78 6.08 -0.23 -9.94
CA ARG A 78 6.96 0.94 -9.87
C ARG A 78 7.70 1.18 -11.18
N GLU A 79 8.07 0.13 -11.90
CA GLU A 79 8.68 0.20 -13.21
C GLU A 79 7.71 0.73 -14.27
N GLU A 80 6.47 0.22 -14.29
CA GLU A 80 5.38 0.75 -15.11
C GLU A 80 5.18 2.25 -14.88
N LEU A 81 5.14 2.67 -13.61
CA LEU A 81 4.97 4.08 -13.23
C LEU A 81 6.21 4.94 -13.52
N ASN A 82 7.38 4.32 -13.71
CA ASN A 82 8.61 5.02 -14.07
C ASN A 82 8.59 5.45 -15.55
N ASP A 83 7.89 4.70 -16.41
CA ASP A 83 7.67 5.08 -17.82
C ASP A 83 6.56 6.14 -17.97
N LYS A 84 6.81 7.30 -17.35
CA LYS A 84 5.88 8.43 -17.34
C LYS A 84 5.85 9.13 -18.71
N PRO A 85 4.64 9.41 -19.26
CA PRO A 85 4.46 10.23 -20.47
C PRO A 85 5.24 11.55 -20.41
N ASN A 86 5.88 11.93 -21.52
CA ASN A 86 6.75 13.10 -21.57
C ASN A 86 5.98 14.41 -21.35
N GLU A 87 4.70 14.42 -21.70
CA GLU A 87 3.78 15.51 -21.51
C GLU A 87 3.60 15.82 -20.02
N LEU A 88 3.53 14.79 -19.17
CA LEU A 88 3.46 14.97 -17.71
C LEU A 88 4.77 15.55 -17.15
N LYS A 89 5.93 15.20 -17.71
CA LYS A 89 7.22 15.80 -17.32
C LYS A 89 7.23 17.30 -17.62
N ARG A 90 6.69 17.70 -18.77
CA ARG A 90 6.55 19.11 -19.17
C ARG A 90 5.70 19.90 -18.16
N TYR A 91 4.58 19.31 -17.70
CA TYR A 91 3.77 19.90 -16.63
C TYR A 91 4.56 20.02 -15.31
N GLU A 92 5.21 18.94 -14.87
CA GLU A 92 5.97 18.92 -13.61
C GLU A 92 7.10 19.95 -13.59
N ASP A 93 7.79 20.15 -14.72
CA ASP A 93 8.85 21.16 -14.84
C ASP A 93 8.33 22.59 -14.66
N LYS A 94 7.14 22.90 -15.20
CA LYS A 94 6.49 24.20 -14.99
C LYS A 94 6.05 24.37 -13.53
N LEU A 95 5.41 23.35 -12.96
CA LEU A 95 4.99 23.36 -11.56
C LEU A 95 6.19 23.50 -10.61
N LYS A 96 7.33 22.86 -10.90
CA LYS A 96 8.56 22.98 -10.12
C LYS A 96 9.09 24.42 -10.11
N LYS A 97 8.99 25.14 -11.24
CA LYS A 97 9.35 26.57 -11.30
C LYS A 97 8.41 27.43 -10.47
N ALA A 98 7.11 27.13 -10.48
CA ALA A 98 6.15 27.81 -9.61
C ALA A 98 6.50 27.62 -8.13
N ILE A 99 6.66 26.36 -7.67
CA ILE A 99 7.02 26.02 -6.29
C ILE A 99 8.32 26.71 -5.85
N PHE A 100 9.33 26.73 -6.73
CA PHE A 100 10.62 27.37 -6.44
C PHE A 100 10.46 28.88 -6.22
N ASN A 101 9.74 29.57 -7.11
CA ASN A 101 9.51 31.01 -6.98
C ASN A 101 8.66 31.34 -5.76
N TYR A 102 7.64 30.54 -5.47
CA TYR A 102 6.82 30.68 -4.26
C TYR A 102 7.68 30.56 -2.98
N SER A 103 8.46 29.48 -2.87
CA SER A 103 9.37 29.27 -1.73
C SER A 103 10.36 30.42 -1.56
N ARG A 104 10.83 30.99 -2.67
CA ARG A 104 11.72 32.16 -2.66
C ARG A 104 10.99 33.43 -2.22
N ALA A 105 9.74 33.60 -2.62
CA ALA A 105 8.89 34.70 -2.17
C ALA A 105 8.67 34.66 -0.65
N GLU A 106 8.31 33.49 -0.10
CA GLU A 106 8.20 33.26 1.35
C GLU A 106 9.49 33.64 2.09
N GLY A 107 10.64 33.20 1.56
CA GLY A 107 11.95 33.53 2.12
C GLY A 107 12.30 35.03 2.12
N TYR A 108 11.75 35.82 1.19
CA TYR A 108 11.90 37.28 1.21
C TYR A 108 10.85 37.96 2.09
N SER A 109 9.62 37.45 2.09
CA SER A 109 8.49 37.96 2.88
C SER A 109 8.80 37.90 4.38
N THR A 110 9.29 36.76 4.85
CA THR A 110 9.74 36.53 6.25
C THR A 110 10.88 37.46 6.68
N LYS A 111 11.66 38.00 5.74
CA LYS A 111 12.74 38.96 5.97
C LYS A 111 12.29 40.43 5.85
N GLY A 112 10.98 40.68 5.73
CA GLY A 112 10.41 42.03 5.56
C GLY A 112 10.62 42.64 4.16
N LYS A 113 11.13 41.88 3.18
CA LYS A 113 11.41 42.37 1.82
C LYS A 113 10.19 42.20 0.91
N HIS A 114 9.08 42.85 1.27
CA HIS A 114 7.77 42.62 0.64
C HIS A 114 7.71 42.98 -0.85
N SER A 115 8.41 44.03 -1.30
CA SER A 115 8.42 44.41 -2.72
C SER A 115 9.09 43.35 -3.61
N THR A 116 10.19 42.77 -3.15
CA THR A 116 10.87 41.66 -3.83
C THR A 116 10.06 40.37 -3.73
N ALA A 117 9.46 40.09 -2.56
CA ALA A 117 8.58 38.94 -2.37
C ALA A 117 7.41 38.97 -3.37
N LYS A 118 6.75 40.13 -3.52
CA LYS A 118 5.66 40.33 -4.48
C LYS A 118 6.06 39.98 -5.92
N LYS A 119 7.27 40.36 -6.36
CA LYS A 119 7.76 39.98 -7.71
C LYS A 119 7.86 38.46 -7.87
N PHE A 120 8.33 37.75 -6.85
CA PHE A 120 8.43 36.29 -6.87
C PHE A 120 7.07 35.60 -6.74
N TYR A 121 6.12 36.14 -5.97
CA TYR A 121 4.75 35.64 -5.95
C TYR A 121 4.09 35.77 -7.32
N ASN A 122 4.14 36.95 -7.95
CA ASN A 122 3.61 37.15 -9.30
C ASN A 122 4.27 36.20 -10.33
N SER A 123 5.58 35.95 -10.19
CA SER A 123 6.28 34.98 -11.04
C SER A 123 5.85 33.53 -10.77
N SER A 124 5.51 33.19 -9.52
CA SER A 124 4.95 31.89 -9.18
C SER A 124 3.56 31.72 -9.78
N GLU A 125 2.68 32.71 -9.63
CA GLU A 125 1.33 32.70 -10.19
C GLU A 125 1.36 32.49 -11.70
N ARG A 126 2.21 33.24 -12.42
CA ARG A 126 2.39 33.06 -13.87
C ARG A 126 2.83 31.64 -14.24
N HIS A 127 3.73 31.03 -13.47
CA HIS A 127 4.13 29.64 -13.72
C HIS A 127 3.04 28.63 -13.35
N CYS A 128 2.17 28.94 -12.38
CA CYS A 128 0.97 28.14 -12.12
C CYS A 128 -0.01 28.23 -13.28
N GLU A 129 -0.25 29.41 -13.85
CA GLU A 129 -1.05 29.60 -15.07
C GLU A 129 -0.49 28.79 -16.24
N ASP A 130 0.81 28.95 -16.53
CA ASP A 130 1.50 28.21 -17.60
C ASP A 130 1.36 26.68 -17.41
N ALA A 131 1.38 26.22 -16.15
CA ALA A 131 1.25 24.81 -15.81
C ALA A 131 -0.20 24.31 -15.97
N LEU A 132 -1.20 25.11 -15.57
CA LEU A 132 -2.62 24.78 -15.77
C LEU A 132 -2.97 24.71 -17.26
N GLU A 133 -2.47 25.64 -18.07
CA GLU A 133 -2.65 25.60 -19.53
C GLU A 133 -2.06 24.30 -20.11
N THR A 134 -0.83 23.95 -19.72
CA THR A 134 -0.22 22.68 -20.14
C THR A 134 -1.01 21.47 -19.65
N LEU A 135 -1.59 21.53 -18.46
CA LEU A 135 -2.42 20.45 -17.93
C LEU A 135 -3.72 20.30 -18.74
N GLN A 136 -4.35 21.41 -19.10
CA GLN A 136 -5.55 21.42 -19.94
C GLN A 136 -5.26 20.87 -21.33
N GLU A 137 -4.14 21.25 -21.96
CA GLU A 137 -3.67 20.68 -23.23
C GLU A 137 -3.51 19.15 -23.14
N ILE A 138 -2.92 18.65 -22.05
CA ILE A 138 -2.68 17.22 -21.84
C ILE A 138 -4.00 16.45 -21.77
N VAL A 139 -4.93 16.91 -20.94
CA VAL A 139 -6.23 16.23 -20.72
C VAL A 139 -7.11 16.35 -21.97
N ALA A 140 -7.04 17.47 -22.69
CA ALA A 140 -7.76 17.64 -23.95
C ALA A 140 -7.23 16.70 -25.06
N ALA A 141 -5.92 16.44 -25.09
CA ALA A 141 -5.31 15.50 -26.03
C ALA A 141 -5.59 14.04 -25.65
N ASP A 142 -5.49 13.71 -24.37
CA ASP A 142 -5.76 12.37 -23.84
C ASP A 142 -6.37 12.46 -22.42
N ALA A 143 -7.69 12.30 -22.36
CA ALA A 143 -8.43 12.31 -21.11
C ALA A 143 -8.02 11.16 -20.16
N SER A 144 -7.44 10.07 -20.66
CA SER A 144 -6.97 8.97 -19.81
C SER A 144 -5.82 9.40 -18.90
N LEU A 145 -5.04 10.42 -19.29
CA LEU A 145 -3.93 10.95 -18.49
C LEU A 145 -4.38 11.62 -17.19
N GLN A 146 -5.67 11.94 -17.05
CA GLN A 146 -6.24 12.40 -15.78
C GLN A 146 -5.96 11.41 -14.63
N MET A 147 -5.88 10.11 -14.93
CA MET A 147 -5.59 9.08 -13.91
C MET A 147 -4.19 9.19 -13.28
N TRP A 148 -3.28 9.94 -13.89
CA TRP A 148 -1.93 10.17 -13.38
C TRP A 148 -1.87 11.27 -12.33
N PHE A 149 -2.98 11.97 -12.06
CA PHE A 149 -3.03 13.05 -11.07
C PHE A 149 -3.66 12.59 -9.76
N ASP A 150 -3.26 13.25 -8.69
CA ASP A 150 -3.63 12.92 -7.33
C ASP A 150 -5.05 13.39 -6.91
N ARG A 151 -5.72 14.13 -7.78
CA ARG A 151 -7.07 14.69 -7.58
C ARG A 151 -7.77 14.85 -8.94
N ALA A 152 -9.09 15.06 -8.91
CA ALA A 152 -9.85 15.36 -10.10
C ALA A 152 -9.39 16.70 -10.72
N LEU A 153 -9.39 16.76 -12.05
CA LEU A 153 -9.01 17.96 -12.79
C LEU A 153 -10.29 18.67 -13.21
N ASP A 154 -10.72 19.60 -12.38
CA ASP A 154 -11.86 20.46 -12.64
C ASP A 154 -11.37 21.84 -13.05
N PHE A 155 -11.55 22.17 -14.33
CA PHE A 155 -11.12 23.44 -14.93
C PHE A 155 -12.24 24.49 -14.95
N ASP A 156 -13.41 24.18 -14.38
CA ASP A 156 -14.51 25.14 -14.28
C ASP A 156 -14.16 26.28 -13.30
N ALA A 157 -14.83 27.41 -13.44
CA ALA A 157 -14.56 28.61 -12.64
C ALA A 157 -14.78 28.41 -11.12
N ASP A 158 -15.61 27.43 -10.75
CA ASP A 158 -15.89 27.03 -9.37
C ASP A 158 -15.03 25.84 -8.90
N GLY A 159 -14.09 25.37 -9.72
CA GLY A 159 -13.24 24.22 -9.43
C GLY A 159 -12.17 24.50 -8.36
N ASP A 160 -11.66 23.44 -7.74
CA ASP A 160 -10.64 23.51 -6.68
C ASP A 160 -9.22 23.86 -7.19
N LEU A 161 -9.04 24.00 -8.51
CA LEU A 161 -7.76 24.37 -9.11
C LEU A 161 -7.49 25.86 -8.91
N GLY A 162 -6.33 26.19 -8.33
CA GLY A 162 -5.95 27.56 -8.03
C GLY A 162 -4.52 27.90 -8.46
N LEU A 163 -4.22 29.20 -8.55
CA LEU A 163 -2.90 29.72 -8.95
C LEU A 163 -1.84 29.66 -7.85
N THR A 164 -2.06 28.82 -6.83
CA THR A 164 -1.09 28.60 -5.75
C THR A 164 -0.50 27.21 -5.87
N PRO A 165 0.80 27.02 -5.51
CA PRO A 165 1.40 25.69 -5.62
C PRO A 165 0.65 24.59 -4.88
N VAL A 166 -0.01 24.87 -3.75
CA VAL A 166 -0.74 23.88 -2.95
C VAL A 166 -2.03 23.40 -3.64
N ALA A 167 -2.73 24.31 -4.34
CA ALA A 167 -3.93 23.99 -5.09
C ALA A 167 -3.64 23.18 -6.36
N MET A 168 -2.42 23.28 -6.89
CA MET A 168 -2.03 22.59 -8.12
C MET A 168 -1.98 21.05 -7.95
N PRO A 169 -2.52 20.28 -8.90
CA PRO A 169 -2.54 18.82 -8.83
C PRO A 169 -1.13 18.25 -8.97
N ARG A 170 -0.87 17.12 -8.31
CA ARG A 170 0.42 16.43 -8.35
C ARG A 170 0.29 15.15 -9.14
N VAL A 171 1.33 14.80 -9.90
CA VAL A 171 1.41 13.47 -10.50
C VAL A 171 1.54 12.44 -9.37
N ILE A 172 0.88 11.28 -9.49
CA ILE A 172 0.84 10.21 -8.47
C ILE A 172 2.23 9.68 -8.08
N THR A 173 3.22 9.83 -8.97
CA THR A 173 4.63 9.44 -8.72
C THR A 173 5.47 10.55 -8.07
N SER A 174 4.88 11.74 -7.84
CA SER A 174 5.57 12.87 -7.21
C SER A 174 5.90 12.59 -5.74
N ARG A 175 7.02 13.16 -5.28
CA ARG A 175 7.44 13.14 -3.86
C ARG A 175 6.99 14.37 -3.07
N SER A 176 6.18 15.26 -3.66
CA SER A 176 5.68 16.46 -3.00
C SER A 176 4.81 16.10 -1.78
N LEU A 177 4.90 16.93 -0.73
CA LEU A 177 4.03 16.82 0.46
C LEU A 177 2.59 17.24 0.17
N ASP A 178 2.36 18.07 -0.84
CA ASP A 178 1.03 18.54 -1.24
C ASP A 178 0.27 17.49 -2.08
N ARG A 179 0.86 16.29 -2.27
CA ARG A 179 0.23 15.20 -3.00
C ARG A 179 -0.85 14.56 -2.13
N GLN A 180 -2.10 14.60 -2.60
CA GLN A 180 -3.28 14.14 -1.85
C GLN A 180 -3.47 12.62 -1.89
N THR A 181 -3.12 11.98 -3.00
CA THR A 181 -3.31 10.54 -3.18
C THR A 181 -2.10 9.88 -3.82
N THR A 182 -1.87 8.61 -3.46
CA THR A 182 -0.90 7.72 -4.11
C THR A 182 -1.66 6.77 -5.02
N ASP A 183 -0.98 6.18 -6.01
CA ASP A 183 -1.51 5.01 -6.70
C ASP A 183 -1.92 3.95 -5.66
N SER A 184 -3.21 3.63 -5.62
CA SER A 184 -3.79 2.72 -4.62
C SER A 184 -3.24 1.29 -4.71
N ARG A 185 -2.54 0.95 -5.81
CA ARG A 185 -1.86 -0.34 -5.99
C ARG A 185 -0.49 -0.37 -5.30
N LEU A 186 0.13 0.78 -5.02
CA LEU A 186 1.46 0.84 -4.43
C LEU A 186 1.41 0.55 -2.94
N MET A 187 2.20 -0.43 -2.51
CA MET A 187 2.47 -0.75 -1.12
C MET A 187 3.96 -0.57 -0.85
N SER A 188 4.29 0.02 0.29
CA SER A 188 5.66 0.04 0.81
C SER A 188 6.13 -1.37 1.15
N LYS A 189 7.46 -1.58 1.17
CA LYS A 189 8.03 -2.88 1.56
C LYS A 189 7.56 -3.31 2.95
N ARG A 190 7.33 -2.35 3.85
CA ARG A 190 6.82 -2.61 5.20
C ARG A 190 5.38 -3.12 5.16
N GLU A 191 4.50 -2.50 4.37
CA GLU A 191 3.11 -2.96 4.22
C GLU A 191 3.04 -4.35 3.59
N VAL A 192 3.91 -4.67 2.63
CA VAL A 192 4.00 -6.03 2.07
C VAL A 192 4.43 -7.04 3.14
N LYS A 193 5.40 -6.67 4.01
CA LYS A 193 5.79 -7.51 5.16
C LYS A 193 4.66 -7.71 6.16
N ILE A 194 3.90 -6.64 6.46
CA ILE A 194 2.73 -6.71 7.35
C ILE A 194 1.73 -7.72 6.78
N ALA A 195 1.36 -7.57 5.50
CA ALA A 195 0.41 -8.45 4.85
C ALA A 195 0.85 -9.92 4.87
N ALA A 196 2.14 -10.20 4.60
CA ALA A 196 2.68 -11.56 4.67
C ALA A 196 2.59 -12.17 6.08
N VAL A 197 2.92 -11.37 7.11
CA VAL A 197 2.86 -11.83 8.51
C VAL A 197 1.41 -12.02 8.97
N GLU A 198 0.50 -11.11 8.63
CA GLU A 198 -0.94 -11.23 8.91
C GLU A 198 -1.54 -12.47 8.25
N TRP A 199 -1.12 -12.76 7.01
CA TRP A 199 -1.55 -13.96 6.29
C TRP A 199 -1.04 -15.22 6.98
N ALA A 200 0.24 -15.27 7.37
CA ALA A 200 0.80 -16.41 8.10
C ALA A 200 0.12 -16.64 9.46
N ILE A 201 -0.20 -15.57 10.20
CA ILE A 201 -0.99 -15.65 11.44
C ILE A 201 -2.38 -16.19 11.16
N SER A 202 -3.05 -15.67 10.13
CA SER A 202 -4.40 -16.10 9.75
C SER A 202 -4.42 -17.57 9.34
N ALA A 203 -3.44 -18.01 8.56
CA ALA A 203 -3.28 -19.40 8.12
C ALA A 203 -3.06 -20.34 9.31
N LEU A 204 -2.20 -19.95 10.27
CA LEU A 204 -1.98 -20.70 11.51
C LEU A 204 -3.25 -20.82 12.38
N LEU A 205 -4.11 -19.81 12.37
CA LEU A 205 -5.33 -19.76 13.17
C LEU A 205 -6.55 -20.34 12.45
N ALA A 206 -6.45 -20.60 11.14
CA ALA A 206 -7.51 -21.23 10.38
C ALA A 206 -7.77 -22.65 10.90
N VAL A 207 -9.05 -23.01 11.02
CA VAL A 207 -9.43 -24.41 11.31
C VAL A 207 -9.43 -25.16 9.98
N ASP A 208 -8.43 -25.99 9.75
CA ASP A 208 -8.52 -26.97 8.68
C ASP A 208 -9.68 -27.93 9.01
N ALA A 209 -10.68 -27.98 8.14
CA ALA A 209 -11.79 -28.93 8.27
C ALA A 209 -11.29 -30.39 8.26
N VAL A 210 -10.16 -30.63 7.58
CA VAL A 210 -9.45 -31.91 7.50
C VAL A 210 -8.98 -32.40 8.88
N ASP A 211 -8.44 -31.48 9.69
CA ASP A 211 -7.95 -31.75 11.05
C ASP A 211 -9.07 -32.21 12.01
N ASN A 212 -10.32 -31.81 11.75
CA ASN A 212 -11.47 -32.22 12.56
C ASN A 212 -12.01 -33.60 12.16
N GLU A 213 -11.95 -33.97 10.89
CA GLU A 213 -12.37 -35.30 10.45
C GLU A 213 -11.35 -36.35 10.85
N GLU A 214 -10.04 -36.12 10.62
CA GLU A 214 -8.99 -37.06 11.02
C GLU A 214 -8.94 -37.29 12.53
N ARG A 215 -9.13 -36.23 13.35
CA ARG A 215 -9.21 -36.39 14.82
C ARG A 215 -10.44 -37.16 15.25
N LYS A 216 -11.61 -36.88 14.66
CA LYS A 216 -12.84 -37.64 14.95
C LYS A 216 -12.72 -39.11 14.56
N GLU A 217 -12.01 -39.39 13.46
CA GLU A 217 -11.80 -40.74 12.96
C GLU A 217 -10.81 -41.50 13.86
N GLN A 218 -9.74 -40.84 14.32
CA GLN A 218 -8.81 -41.40 15.32
C GLN A 218 -9.46 -41.62 16.69
N GLU A 219 -10.31 -40.70 17.16
CA GLU A 219 -11.07 -40.88 18.40
C GLU A 219 -12.08 -42.03 18.29
N ASN A 220 -12.80 -42.13 17.16
CA ASN A 220 -13.69 -43.26 16.90
C ASN A 220 -12.94 -44.59 16.80
N ALA A 221 -11.75 -44.62 16.19
CA ALA A 221 -10.92 -45.82 16.11
C ALA A 221 -10.51 -46.31 17.52
N LYS A 222 -10.05 -45.39 18.38
CA LYS A 222 -9.70 -45.71 19.78
C LYS A 222 -10.91 -46.20 20.60
N LEU A 223 -12.08 -45.60 20.40
CA LEU A 223 -13.31 -46.03 21.07
C LEU A 223 -13.73 -47.45 20.65
N ARG A 224 -13.58 -47.79 19.35
CA ARG A 224 -13.87 -49.14 18.84
C ARG A 224 -12.91 -50.17 19.41
N GLU A 225 -11.63 -49.84 19.49
CA GLU A 225 -10.59 -50.70 20.08
C GLU A 225 -10.84 -50.94 21.59
N PHE A 226 -11.28 -49.91 22.30
CA PHE A 226 -11.64 -50.01 23.73
C PHE A 226 -12.86 -50.90 23.97
N ILE A 227 -13.88 -50.83 23.11
CA ILE A 227 -15.10 -51.66 23.21
C ILE A 227 -14.82 -53.12 22.82
N GLN A 228 -13.84 -53.38 21.94
CA GLN A 228 -13.46 -54.72 21.51
C GLN A 228 -12.39 -55.38 22.39
N SER A 229 -11.81 -54.65 23.35
CA SER A 229 -10.86 -55.21 24.31
C SER A 229 -11.60 -56.12 25.30
N PRO A 230 -11.24 -57.42 25.43
CA PRO A 230 -11.87 -58.34 26.35
C PRO A 230 -11.33 -58.07 27.75
N PHE A 231 -11.81 -57.01 28.38
CA PHE A 231 -11.52 -56.71 29.77
C PHE A 231 -12.79 -56.92 30.56
N TRP A 232 -13.10 -58.19 30.89
CA TRP A 232 -13.89 -58.71 32.03
C TRP A 232 -14.09 -60.23 31.81
N GLU A 233 -13.05 -61.03 32.06
CA GLU A 233 -13.20 -62.39 32.62
C GLU A 233 -12.78 -62.35 34.09
#